data_AF-A0A0P6VSI1-F1
#
_entry.id   AF-A0A0P6VSI1-F1
#
_cell.length_a   1.000
_cell.length_b   1.000
_cell.length_c   1.000
_cell.angle_alpha   90.00
_cell.angle_beta   90.00
_cell.angle_gamma   90.00
#
_symmetry.space_group_name_H-M   'P 1'
#
loop_
_entity.id
_entity.type
_entity.pdbx_description
1 polymer ?
#
loop_
_entity_poly.entity_id
_entity_poly.type
_entity_poly.pdbx_seq_one_letter_code
_entity_poly.pdbx_strand_id
1 'polypeptide(L)' 'MSAPTAPAAEPAAAAPRPRFEDLPPAAQRALREAEERRRATAADAADPGPRELNGRKGPEPVRYGDWEMKGIAVDF' A
#
# COMPACT_ATOMS: atom_id res chain seq x y z
N MET A 1 -6.19 31.48 -10.00
CA MET A 1 -7.00 30.54 -10.80
C MET A 1 -6.84 29.17 -10.18
N SER A 2 -7.75 28.77 -9.28
CA SER A 2 -7.70 27.47 -8.62
C SER A 2 -8.01 26.35 -9.61
N ALA A 3 -7.15 25.34 -9.67
CA ALA A 3 -7.39 24.13 -10.43
C ALA A 3 -8.60 23.36 -9.86
N PRO A 4 -9.44 22.74 -10.72
CA PRO A 4 -10.47 21.83 -10.23
C PRO A 4 -9.81 20.56 -9.70
N THR A 5 -10.01 20.29 -8.41
CA THR A 5 -9.81 18.95 -7.84
C THR A 5 -10.77 17.99 -8.54
N ALA A 6 -10.23 16.98 -9.22
CA ALA A 6 -11.04 15.89 -9.74
C ALA A 6 -11.85 15.27 -8.58
N PRO A 7 -13.15 15.01 -8.74
CA PRO A 7 -13.90 14.33 -7.70
C PRO A 7 -13.24 12.96 -7.50
N ALA A 8 -12.83 12.68 -6.27
CA ALA A 8 -12.51 11.33 -5.85
C ALA A 8 -13.71 10.47 -6.27
N ALA A 9 -13.49 9.52 -7.18
CA ALA A 9 -14.54 8.66 -7.68
C ALA A 9 -15.26 8.05 -6.48
N GLU A 10 -16.51 8.48 -6.26
CA GLU A 10 -17.42 7.85 -5.32
C GLU A 10 -17.42 6.36 -5.64
N PRO A 11 -17.32 5.46 -4.64
CA PRO A 11 -17.35 4.04 -4.92
C PRO A 11 -18.71 3.75 -5.55
N ALA A 12 -18.72 3.54 -6.87
CA ALA A 12 -19.91 3.20 -7.62
C ALA A 12 -20.65 2.10 -6.85
N ALA A 13 -21.90 2.38 -6.49
CA ALA A 13 -22.72 1.56 -5.61
C ALA A 13 -22.46 0.07 -5.87
N ALA A 14 -21.77 -0.57 -4.92
CA ALA A 14 -21.13 -1.86 -5.14
C ALA A 14 -22.21 -2.94 -5.29
N ALA A 15 -22.34 -3.49 -6.51
CA ALA A 15 -23.02 -4.76 -6.71
C ALA A 15 -22.48 -5.80 -5.72
N PRO A 16 -23.31 -6.75 -5.25
CA PRO A 16 -22.85 -7.77 -4.31
C PRO A 16 -21.64 -8.49 -4.92
N ARG A 17 -20.49 -8.39 -4.24
CA ARG A 17 -19.28 -9.10 -4.67
C ARG A 17 -19.55 -10.60 -4.48
N PRO A 18 -19.32 -11.44 -5.51
CA PRO A 18 -19.46 -12.88 -5.37
C PRO A 18 -18.54 -13.38 -4.24
N ARG A 19 -18.98 -14.42 -3.52
CA ARG A 19 -18.14 -15.07 -2.52
C ARG A 19 -16.95 -15.72 -3.23
N PHE A 20 -15.88 -15.99 -2.49
CA PHE A 20 -14.67 -16.59 -3.08
C PHE A 20 -14.98 -17.94 -3.76
N GLU A 21 -15.90 -18.70 -3.18
CA GLU A 21 -16.36 -20.01 -3.66
C GLU A 21 -17.11 -19.91 -4.99
N ASP A 22 -17.81 -18.79 -5.22
CA ASP A 22 -18.60 -18.54 -6.43
C ASP A 22 -17.72 -18.07 -7.61
N LEU A 23 -16.44 -17.77 -7.37
CA LEU A 23 -15.53 -17.29 -8.39
C LEU A 23 -15.08 -18.41 -9.35
N PRO A 24 -14.85 -18.10 -10.64
CA PRO A 24 -14.21 -19.03 -11.55
C PRO A 24 -12.85 -19.52 -11.01
N PRO A 25 -12.44 -20.75 -11.33
CA PRO A 25 -11.18 -21.33 -10.82
C PRO A 25 -9.93 -20.54 -11.22
N ALA A 26 -9.98 -19.77 -12.31
CA ALA A 26 -8.92 -18.84 -12.69
C ALA A 26 -8.81 -17.66 -11.70
N ALA A 27 -9.94 -17.08 -11.29
CA ALA A 27 -9.96 -15.94 -10.37
C ALA A 27 -9.55 -16.36 -8.94
N GLN A 28 -9.98 -17.54 -8.49
CA GLN A 28 -9.56 -18.08 -7.19
C GLN A 28 -8.04 -18.26 -7.11
N ARG A 29 -7.42 -18.80 -8.17
CA ARG A 29 -5.96 -18.97 -8.25
C ARG A 29 -5.24 -17.62 -8.21
N ALA A 30 -5.69 -16.65 -8.99
CA ALA A 30 -5.10 -15.31 -9.00
C ALA A 30 -5.15 -14.63 -7.62
N LEU A 31 -6.27 -14.77 -6.90
CA LEU A 31 -6.41 -14.21 -5.55
C LEU A 31 -5.49 -14.88 -4.53
N ARG A 32 -5.34 -16.22 -4.60
CA ARG A 32 -4.41 -16.96 -3.74
C ARG A 32 -2.96 -16.56 -3.99
N GLU A 33 -2.55 -16.49 -5.24
CA GLU A 33 -1.19 -16.06 -5.62
C GLU A 33 -0.91 -14.61 -5.17
N ALA A 34 -1.89 -13.72 -5.31
CA ALA A 34 -1.78 -12.35 -4.80
C ALA A 34 -1.68 -12.32 -3.26
N GLU A 35 -2.39 -13.20 -2.56
CA GLU A 35 -2.27 -13.33 -1.12
C GLU A 35 -0.90 -13.88 -0.69
N GLU A 36 -0.37 -14.88 -1.39
CA GLU A 36 0.98 -15.40 -1.18
C GLU A 36 2.04 -14.31 -1.38
N ARG A 37 1.93 -13.51 -2.45
CA ARG A 37 2.81 -12.35 -2.65
C ARG A 37 2.74 -11.35 -1.50
N ARG A 38 1.53 -11.01 -1.04
CA ARG A 38 1.35 -10.12 0.11
C ARG A 38 1.98 -10.68 1.38
N ARG A 39 1.83 -11.98 1.63
CA ARG A 39 2.43 -12.65 2.79
C ARG A 39 3.96 -12.66 2.72
N ALA A 40 4.54 -12.90 1.54
CA ALA A 40 5.98 -12.85 1.34
C ALA A 40 6.53 -11.45 1.62
N THR A 41 5.95 -10.39 1.01
CA THR A 41 6.39 -9.01 1.25
C THR A 41 6.14 -8.56 2.70
N ALA A 42 5.05 -9.02 3.33
CA ALA A 42 4.80 -8.73 4.74
C ALA A 42 5.80 -9.42 5.67
N ALA A 43 6.28 -10.62 5.32
CA ALA A 43 7.33 -11.31 6.06
C ALA A 43 8.68 -10.57 5.94
N ASP A 44 9.03 -10.07 4.75
CA ASP A 44 10.21 -9.23 4.56
C ASP A 44 10.11 -7.89 5.33
N ALA A 45 8.90 -7.35 5.49
CA ALA A 45 8.63 -6.15 6.29
C ALA A 45 8.46 -6.43 7.79
N ALA A 46 8.43 -7.70 8.21
CA ALA A 46 8.24 -8.11 9.61
C ALA A 46 9.55 -8.15 10.40
N ASP A 47 10.69 -8.06 9.74
CA ASP A 47 12.00 -7.77 10.35
C ASP A 47 12.45 -6.34 9.97
N PRO A 48 11.71 -5.29 10.39
CA PRO A 48 12.32 -3.98 10.44
C PRO A 48 13.39 -4.11 11.52
N GLY A 49 14.65 -3.86 11.18
CA GLY A 49 15.73 -3.80 12.16
C GLY A 49 15.38 -2.92 13.39
N PRO A 50 16.27 -2.83 14.38
CA PRO A 50 16.00 -2.18 15.67
C PRO A 50 15.15 -0.90 15.52
N ARG A 51 13.99 -0.89 16.19
CA ARG A 51 13.00 0.19 16.09
C ARG A 51 13.68 1.53 16.33
N GLU A 52 13.70 2.38 15.32
CA GLU A 52 14.19 3.74 15.48
C GLU A 52 13.24 4.50 16.40
N LEU A 53 13.70 4.81 17.62
CA LEU A 53 13.00 5.71 18.53
C LEU A 53 13.06 7.13 17.96
N ASN A 54 11.91 7.70 17.63
CA ASN A 54 11.74 8.96 16.89
C ASN A 54 12.12 8.93 15.40
N GLY A 55 12.40 7.76 14.82
CA GLY A 55 12.64 7.62 13.38
C GLY A 55 11.36 7.71 12.56
N ARG A 56 11.49 8.09 11.28
CA ARG A 56 10.33 8.14 10.36
C ARG A 56 9.82 6.74 10.09
N LYS A 57 8.49 6.57 10.09
CA LYS A 57 7.86 5.33 9.64
C LYS A 57 8.06 5.16 8.14
N GLY A 58 8.59 4.02 7.73
CA GLY A 58 8.69 3.66 6.31
C GLY A 58 10.12 3.34 5.88
N PRO A 59 10.33 3.09 4.58
CA PRO A 59 11.65 2.81 4.04
C PRO A 59 12.59 4.00 4.23
N GLU A 60 13.87 3.69 4.41
CA GLU A 60 14.89 4.65 4.82
C GLU A 60 15.09 5.74 3.75
N PRO A 61 14.93 7.04 4.08
CA PRO A 61 14.88 8.11 3.08
C PRO A 61 16.17 8.29 2.29
N VAL A 62 17.35 7.93 2.83
CA VAL A 62 18.62 7.94 2.07
C VAL A 62 18.54 6.96 0.90
N ARG A 63 17.96 5.77 1.10
CA ARG A 63 17.85 4.75 0.04
C ARG A 63 16.78 5.03 -1.01
N TYR A 64 15.69 5.71 -0.65
CA TYR A 64 14.52 5.86 -1.52
C TYR A 64 14.23 7.31 -1.94
N GLY A 65 15.06 8.27 -1.53
CA GLY A 65 14.98 9.67 -1.98
C GLY A 65 13.83 10.47 -1.38
N ASP A 66 13.10 9.91 -0.42
CA ASP A 66 11.93 10.54 0.20
C ASP A 66 12.35 11.48 1.35
N TRP A 67 13.17 12.49 1.09
CA TRP A 67 13.59 13.46 2.11
C TRP A 67 12.52 14.50 2.45
N GLU A 68 11.36 14.41 1.80
CA GLU A 68 10.27 15.35 1.99
C GLU A 68 9.29 14.88 3.06
N MET A 69 9.01 15.75 4.03
CA MET A 69 7.87 15.58 4.93
C MET A 69 6.94 16.77 4.75
N LYS A 70 5.73 16.52 4.24
CA LYS A 70 4.72 17.57 3.96
C LYS A 70 5.25 18.70 3.08
N GLY A 71 6.11 18.38 2.09
CA GLY A 71 6.68 19.35 1.15
C GLY A 71 7.83 20.19 1.70
N ILE A 72 8.38 19.82 2.86
CA ILE A 72 9.60 20.40 3.41
C ILE A 72 10.70 19.35 3.33
N ALA A 73 11.84 19.70 2.74
CA ALA A 73 13.04 18.87 2.81
C ALA A 73 13.52 18.87 4.27
N VAL A 74 13.50 17.71 4.92
CA VAL A 74 13.91 17.54 6.32
C VAL A 74 15.25 16.83 6.33
N ASP A 75 16.27 17.48 6.92
CA ASP A 75 17.60 16.95 7.12
C ASP A 75 17.92 16.95 8.62
N PHE A 76 18.25 15.77 9.16
CA PHE A 76 18.51 15.39 10.57
C PHE A 76 17.34 15.45 11.57
#